data_AF-A0A2X1Q8A4-F1
#
_entry.id   AF-A0A2X1Q8A4-F1
#
_cell.length_a   1.000
_cell.length_b   1.000
_cell.length_c   1.000
_cell.angle_alpha   90.00
_cell.angle_beta   90.00
_cell.angle_gamma   90.00
#
_symmetry.space_group_name_H-M   'P 1'
#
loop_
_entity.id
_entity.type
_entity.pdbx_description
1 polymer ?
#
loop_
_entity_poly.entity_id
_entity_poly.type
_entity_poly.pdbx_seq_one_letter_code
_entity_poly.pdbx_strand_id
1 'polypeptide(L)'
;MRNLIGKIRIIITSGICLIMTLPTKTSALDVAAQCFLNSLVRETKDWRLTEYQPTELIIPLDEQQALHFRVAYFSPTQHHRFEFPARLVTASGSHPVDFATLSRLIVDKLQHQLLLPATSCETFHQRVMESHAHTQQAIDARHDWAALREKALNFGEAEQALLVGHAFHPAPKSHEPFNQQEAERYLPDFAPHFPLRWFAVNKTQIAGESLHLNLQQTVDAICRRECAAVTHELNDNQWLFPLHPWQGEYLLQQEWCQELVAKG
;
A
#
# COMPACT_ATOMS: atom_id res chain seq x y z
N MET A 1 -58.82 -14.39 -23.39
CA MET A 1 -57.81 -15.08 -24.22
C MET A 1 -56.50 -15.09 -23.46
N ARG A 2 -55.98 -16.28 -23.19
CA ARG A 2 -54.74 -16.52 -22.45
C ARG A 2 -53.56 -16.29 -23.39
N ASN A 3 -52.50 -15.67 -22.90
CA ASN A 3 -51.12 -16.02 -23.22
C ASN A 3 -50.24 -15.73 -22.01
N LEU A 4 -49.93 -16.81 -21.28
CA LEU A 4 -48.80 -16.91 -20.37
C LEU A 4 -47.53 -17.15 -21.20
N ILE A 5 -46.40 -16.67 -20.69
CA ILE A 5 -45.08 -17.32 -20.46
C ILE A 5 -44.16 -16.14 -20.08
N GLY A 6 -43.95 -15.81 -18.80
CA GLY A 6 -43.00 -16.45 -17.88
C GLY A 6 -41.74 -15.58 -17.79
N LYS A 7 -41.05 -15.32 -16.67
CA LYS A 7 -41.13 -15.66 -15.24
C LYS A 7 -40.18 -14.68 -14.54
N ILE A 8 -40.64 -13.76 -13.70
CA ILE A 8 -39.87 -13.33 -12.50
C ILE A 8 -40.88 -13.05 -11.39
N ARG A 9 -40.85 -13.90 -10.36
CA ARG A 9 -41.50 -13.66 -9.08
C ARG A 9 -40.56 -12.78 -8.25
N ILE A 10 -40.99 -11.58 -7.91
CA ILE A 10 -40.38 -10.78 -6.84
C ILE A 10 -40.90 -11.36 -5.52
N ILE A 11 -40.01 -11.96 -4.74
CA ILE A 11 -40.30 -12.38 -3.36
C ILE A 11 -39.63 -11.33 -2.46
N ILE A 12 -40.46 -10.49 -1.83
CA ILE A 12 -40.01 -9.58 -0.77
C ILE A 12 -40.11 -10.37 0.54
N THR A 13 -38.98 -10.84 1.07
CA THR A 13 -38.90 -11.38 2.42
C THR A 13 -38.40 -10.31 3.39
N SER A 14 -39.22 -10.08 4.40
CA SER A 14 -39.01 -9.19 5.54
C SER A 14 -37.73 -9.52 6.32
N GLY A 15 -37.03 -8.47 6.74
CA GLY A 15 -36.35 -8.39 8.03
C GLY A 15 -35.29 -9.44 8.32
N ILE A 16 -34.06 -9.18 7.89
CA ILE A 16 -32.88 -9.71 8.57
C ILE A 16 -32.15 -8.51 9.16
N CYS A 17 -32.25 -8.39 10.49
CA CYS A 17 -31.34 -7.59 11.28
C CYS A 17 -29.94 -8.16 11.04
N LEU A 18 -29.14 -7.46 10.24
CA LEU A 18 -27.74 -7.79 10.06
C LEU A 18 -27.02 -7.37 11.34
N ILE A 19 -27.01 -8.25 12.34
CA ILE A 19 -26.01 -8.16 13.40
C ILE A 19 -24.70 -8.42 12.69
N MET A 20 -23.94 -7.35 12.42
CA MET A 20 -22.53 -7.45 12.11
C MET A 20 -21.85 -8.04 13.33
N THR A 21 -21.75 -9.36 13.37
CA THR A 21 -20.79 -10.03 14.23
C THR A 21 -19.42 -9.58 13.78
N LEU A 22 -18.81 -8.68 14.55
CA LEU A 22 -17.39 -8.35 14.47
C LEU A 22 -16.60 -9.67 14.35
N PRO A 23 -15.59 -9.77 13.46
CA PRO A 23 -14.76 -10.96 13.41
C PRO A 23 -14.11 -11.16 14.79
N THR A 24 -14.54 -12.18 15.53
CA THR A 24 -14.08 -12.52 16.88
C THR A 24 -12.68 -13.15 16.91
N LYS A 25 -11.86 -12.89 15.89
CA LYS A 25 -10.43 -13.26 15.88
C LYS A 25 -9.63 -12.06 15.42
N THR A 26 -9.36 -11.15 16.35
CA THR A 26 -8.23 -10.24 16.20
C THR A 26 -6.98 -11.11 16.06
N SER A 27 -6.30 -11.04 14.93
CA SER A 27 -5.03 -11.75 14.73
C SER A 27 -4.04 -11.30 15.80
N ALA A 28 -3.33 -12.25 16.42
CA ALA A 28 -2.25 -11.92 17.36
C ALA A 28 -1.05 -11.23 16.68
N LEU A 29 -1.01 -11.24 15.35
CA LEU A 29 0.05 -10.69 14.51
C LEU A 29 -0.50 -9.59 13.61
N ASP A 30 0.19 -8.46 13.59
CA ASP A 30 -0.08 -7.35 12.70
C ASP A 30 1.24 -6.73 12.25
N VAL A 31 1.70 -7.12 11.05
CA VAL A 31 3.00 -6.69 10.51
C VAL A 31 2.97 -5.24 10.02
N ALA A 32 1.79 -4.72 9.65
CA ALA A 32 1.64 -3.32 9.24
C ALA A 32 1.71 -2.39 10.46
N ALA A 33 0.99 -2.72 11.53
CA ALA A 33 1.10 -2.01 12.81
C ALA A 33 2.52 -2.05 13.37
N GLN A 34 3.23 -3.17 13.17
CA GLN A 34 4.62 -3.31 13.60
C GLN A 34 5.54 -2.28 12.92
N CYS A 35 5.31 -1.92 11.65
CA CYS A 35 6.10 -0.89 10.97
C CYS A 35 5.94 0.49 11.61
N PHE A 36 4.68 0.87 11.89
CA PHE A 36 4.36 2.11 12.59
C PHE A 36 5.01 2.17 13.98
N LEU A 37 4.84 1.12 14.78
CA LEU A 37 5.38 1.09 16.14
C LEU A 37 6.90 1.00 16.17
N ASN A 38 7.54 0.22 15.29
CA ASN A 38 9.00 0.10 15.25
C ASN A 38 9.67 1.40 14.79
N SER A 39 9.08 2.11 13.81
CA SER A 39 9.52 3.46 13.42
C SER A 39 9.44 4.42 14.60
N LEU A 40 8.29 4.47 15.28
CA LEU A 40 8.09 5.33 16.45
C LEU A 40 9.08 5.02 17.60
N VAL A 41 9.24 3.76 17.97
CA VAL A 41 10.13 3.34 19.06
C VAL A 41 11.59 3.66 18.74
N ARG A 42 11.99 3.56 17.46
CA ARG A 42 13.35 3.92 17.03
C ARG A 42 13.61 5.43 17.11
N GLU A 43 12.62 6.24 16.74
CA GLU A 43 12.77 7.70 16.61
C GLU A 43 12.51 8.45 17.92
N THR A 44 12.03 7.75 18.96
CA THR A 44 11.68 8.35 20.25
C THR A 44 12.44 7.73 21.41
N LYS A 45 12.53 8.48 22.52
CA LYS A 45 13.03 7.99 23.82
C LYS A 45 11.92 7.87 24.86
N ASP A 46 10.69 8.24 24.50
CA ASP A 46 9.54 8.29 25.40
C ASP A 46 8.76 6.97 25.38
N TRP A 47 9.45 5.93 25.82
CA TRP A 47 8.92 4.58 26.03
C TRP A 47 9.77 3.87 27.09
N ARG A 48 9.23 2.82 27.70
CA ARG A 48 9.95 2.01 28.70
C ARG A 48 9.58 0.55 28.63
N LEU A 49 10.39 -0.31 29.24
CA LEU A 49 10.09 -1.73 29.42
C LEU A 49 9.63 -2.00 30.86
N THR A 50 8.80 -3.02 31.03
CA THR A 50 8.53 -3.58 32.37
C THR A 50 9.73 -4.37 32.88
N GLU A 51 9.96 -4.35 34.19
CA GLU A 51 10.98 -5.18 34.84
C GLU A 51 10.51 -6.62 35.10
N TYR A 52 9.19 -6.86 35.05
CA TYR A 52 8.58 -8.17 35.28
C TYR A 52 8.23 -8.88 33.97
N GLN A 53 8.05 -10.19 34.07
CA GLN A 53 7.59 -11.05 32.98
C GLN A 53 6.06 -11.27 33.04
N PRO A 54 5.37 -11.40 31.88
CA PRO A 54 5.91 -11.20 30.53
C PRO A 54 6.32 -9.75 30.27
N THR A 55 7.42 -9.55 29.54
CA THR A 55 7.91 -8.19 29.21
C THR A 55 6.91 -7.43 28.34
N GLU A 56 6.63 -6.19 28.72
CA GLU A 56 5.81 -5.25 27.96
C GLU A 56 6.63 -3.99 27.63
N LEU A 57 6.41 -3.44 26.43
CA LEU A 57 6.85 -2.11 26.04
C LEU A 57 5.69 -1.14 26.29
N ILE A 58 6.00 -0.03 26.96
CA ILE A 58 5.03 0.96 27.42
C ILE A 58 5.31 2.26 26.68
N ILE A 59 4.30 2.81 26.03
CA ILE A 59 4.29 4.16 25.46
C ILE A 59 3.33 5.02 26.30
N PRO A 60 3.84 5.95 27.13
CA PRO A 60 2.98 6.88 27.86
C PRO A 60 2.15 7.73 26.89
N LEU A 61 0.90 8.03 27.22
CA LEU A 61 0.06 8.98 26.48
C LEU A 61 0.02 10.33 27.21
N ASP A 62 -0.19 10.28 28.52
CA ASP A 62 -0.17 11.40 29.46
C ASP A 62 0.22 10.91 30.88
N GLU A 63 -0.06 11.69 31.92
CA GLU A 63 0.25 11.34 33.32
C GLU A 63 -0.57 10.15 33.88
N GLN A 64 -1.72 9.85 33.28
CA GLN A 64 -2.69 8.87 33.78
C GLN A 64 -2.93 7.69 32.83
N GLN A 65 -2.46 7.78 31.59
CA GLN A 65 -2.73 6.80 30.54
C GLN A 65 -1.46 6.37 29.80
N ALA A 66 -1.40 5.08 29.45
CA ALA A 66 -0.33 4.52 28.63
C ALA A 66 -0.82 3.36 27.76
N LEU A 67 -0.17 3.16 26.62
CA LEU A 67 -0.32 1.97 25.80
C LEU A 67 0.71 0.92 26.21
N HIS A 68 0.23 -0.29 26.47
CA HIS A 68 1.04 -1.45 26.81
C HIS A 68 1.03 -2.46 25.66
N PHE A 69 2.22 -2.85 25.22
CA PHE A 69 2.45 -3.82 24.14
C PHE A 69 3.22 -5.01 24.69
N ARG A 70 2.62 -6.20 24.69
CA ARG A 70 3.34 -7.42 25.06
C ARG A 70 4.44 -7.69 24.03
N VAL A 71 5.67 -7.92 24.50
CA VAL A 71 6.84 -8.08 23.62
C VAL A 71 7.12 -9.55 23.39
N ALA A 72 6.84 -10.03 22.17
CA ALA A 72 7.18 -11.39 21.75
C ALA A 72 8.66 -11.52 21.34
N TYR A 73 9.26 -10.44 20.84
CA TYR A 73 10.69 -10.34 20.57
C TYR A 73 11.16 -8.89 20.72
N PHE A 74 12.14 -8.68 21.61
CA PHE A 74 12.82 -7.40 21.75
C PHE A 74 14.08 -7.39 20.88
N SER A 75 14.29 -6.31 20.12
CA SER A 75 15.43 -6.15 19.23
C SER A 75 16.28 -4.95 19.62
N PRO A 76 17.62 -5.10 19.74
CA PRO A 76 18.52 -3.95 19.95
C PRO A 76 18.57 -3.01 18.74
N THR A 77 18.11 -3.46 17.56
CA THR A 77 18.01 -2.67 16.33
C THR A 77 16.56 -2.33 15.99
N GLN A 78 15.66 -2.38 16.98
CA GLN A 78 14.26 -1.95 16.90
C GLN A 78 13.38 -2.75 15.94
N HIS A 79 13.83 -3.91 15.44
CA HIS A 79 12.99 -4.89 14.77
C HIS A 79 12.17 -5.69 15.81
N HIS A 80 11.39 -5.00 16.63
CA HIS A 80 10.56 -5.63 17.65
C HIS A 80 9.44 -6.45 17.02
N ARG A 81 8.91 -7.39 17.80
CA ARG A 81 7.66 -8.10 17.51
C ARG A 81 6.75 -8.00 18.73
N PHE A 82 5.60 -7.36 18.57
CA PHE A 82 4.56 -7.26 19.59
C PHE A 82 3.51 -8.34 19.40
N GLU A 83 2.87 -8.73 20.49
CA GLU A 83 1.67 -9.57 20.50
C GLU A 83 0.45 -8.65 20.65
N PHE A 84 -0.51 -8.77 19.73
CA PHE A 84 -1.73 -7.97 19.72
C PHE A 84 -2.94 -8.74 20.32
N PRO A 85 -3.95 -8.04 20.85
CA PRO A 85 -4.14 -6.58 20.87
C PRO A 85 -3.26 -5.86 21.91
N ALA A 86 -2.99 -4.59 21.67
CA ALA A 86 -2.41 -3.69 22.68
C ALA A 86 -3.44 -3.40 23.77
N ARG A 87 -2.99 -2.93 24.94
CA ARG A 87 -3.87 -2.53 26.05
C ARG A 87 -3.70 -1.05 26.36
N LEU A 88 -4.81 -0.32 26.46
CA LEU A 88 -4.83 0.99 27.08
C LEU A 88 -4.95 0.81 28.58
N VAL A 89 -4.00 1.35 29.33
CA VAL A 89 -3.96 1.33 30.80
C VAL A 89 -4.30 2.71 31.31
N THR A 90 -5.22 2.78 32.27
CA THR A 90 -5.72 4.00 32.92
C THR A 90 -5.75 3.81 34.43
N ALA A 91 -6.01 4.88 35.19
CA ALA A 91 -6.20 4.80 36.65
C ALA A 91 -7.33 3.85 37.08
N SER A 92 -8.36 3.68 36.25
CA SER A 92 -9.53 2.83 36.54
C SER A 92 -9.40 1.37 36.07
N GLY A 93 -8.29 1.00 35.43
CA GLY A 93 -8.07 -0.33 34.88
C GLY A 93 -7.56 -0.29 33.45
N SER A 94 -7.63 -1.43 32.75
CA SER A 94 -7.11 -1.57 31.39
C SER A 94 -7.98 -2.43 30.50
N HIS A 95 -8.01 -2.09 29.21
CA HIS A 95 -8.82 -2.76 28.19
C HIS A 95 -8.05 -2.85 26.86
N PRO A 96 -8.35 -3.83 26.01
CA PRO A 96 -7.70 -3.95 24.70
C PRO A 96 -8.11 -2.80 23.77
N VAL A 97 -7.19 -2.37 22.90
CA VAL A 97 -7.44 -1.39 21.85
C VAL A 97 -6.93 -1.93 20.50
N ASP A 98 -7.64 -1.59 19.44
CA ASP A 98 -7.23 -1.94 18.07
C ASP A 98 -6.18 -0.96 17.52
N PHE A 99 -5.64 -1.26 16.34
CA PHE A 99 -4.61 -0.44 15.71
C PHE A 99 -5.10 0.98 15.42
N ALA A 100 -6.34 1.13 14.95
CA ALA A 100 -6.92 2.44 14.64
C ALA A 100 -7.01 3.34 15.87
N THR A 101 -7.44 2.78 17.01
CA THR A 101 -7.54 3.51 18.26
C THR A 101 -6.16 3.88 18.81
N LEU A 102 -5.23 2.92 18.86
CA LEU A 102 -3.90 3.20 19.41
C LEU A 102 -3.09 4.18 18.53
N SER A 103 -3.20 4.10 17.19
CA SER A 103 -2.52 5.05 16.29
C SER A 103 -3.07 6.44 16.46
N ARG A 104 -4.40 6.59 16.62
CA ARG A 104 -5.04 7.88 16.89
C ARG A 104 -4.52 8.50 18.18
N LEU A 105 -4.51 7.74 19.28
CA LEU A 105 -4.00 8.20 20.58
C LEU A 105 -2.54 8.67 20.51
N ILE A 106 -1.70 7.96 19.75
CA ILE A 106 -0.30 8.35 19.54
C ILE A 106 -0.21 9.65 18.74
N VAL A 107 -1.01 9.81 17.68
CA VAL A 107 -1.04 11.03 16.88
C VAL A 107 -1.54 12.22 17.70
N ASP A 108 -2.58 12.04 18.52
CA ASP A 108 -3.11 13.09 19.41
C ASP A 108 -2.06 13.52 20.43
N LYS A 109 -1.35 12.55 21.04
CA LYS A 109 -0.19 12.83 21.91
C LYS A 109 0.85 13.70 21.19
N LEU A 110 1.28 13.30 20.00
CA LEU A 110 2.29 14.04 19.23
C LEU A 110 1.80 15.43 18.81
N GLN A 111 0.52 15.56 18.48
CA GLN A 111 -0.09 16.85 18.15
C GLN A 111 0.06 17.83 19.31
N HIS A 112 -0.23 17.39 20.54
CA HIS A 112 -0.07 18.21 21.73
C HIS A 112 1.40 18.49 22.07
N GLN A 113 2.27 17.48 22.01
CA GLN A 113 3.69 17.61 22.35
C GLN A 113 4.45 18.55 21.40
N LEU A 114 4.11 18.52 20.11
CA LEU A 114 4.82 19.25 19.05
C LEU A 114 4.02 20.45 18.51
N LEU A 115 2.84 20.72 19.05
CA LEU A 115 1.93 21.80 18.62
C LEU A 115 1.63 21.76 17.10
N LEU A 116 1.35 20.56 16.59
CA LEU A 116 1.18 20.32 15.16
C LEU A 116 -0.19 20.79 14.65
N PRO A 117 -0.28 21.24 13.38
CA PRO A 117 -1.57 21.51 12.74
C PRO A 117 -2.44 20.26 12.67
N ALA A 118 -3.70 20.37 13.08
CA ALA A 118 -4.65 19.26 13.07
C ALA A 118 -4.83 18.63 11.69
N THR A 119 -4.77 19.44 10.62
CA THR A 119 -4.86 18.97 9.23
C THR A 119 -3.73 17.99 8.88
N SER A 120 -2.49 18.33 9.24
CA SER A 120 -1.33 17.45 9.01
C SER A 120 -1.42 16.15 9.80
N CYS A 121 -1.89 16.22 11.06
CA CYS A 121 -2.09 15.04 11.90
C CYS A 121 -3.16 14.10 11.33
N GLU A 122 -4.29 14.64 10.85
CA GLU A 122 -5.35 13.83 10.25
C GLU A 122 -4.89 13.22 8.91
N THR A 123 -4.24 14.00 8.03
CA THR A 123 -3.66 13.45 6.78
C THR A 123 -2.65 12.34 7.07
N PHE A 124 -1.80 12.51 8.08
CA PHE A 124 -0.84 11.48 8.49
C PHE A 124 -1.57 10.22 8.96
N HIS A 125 -2.52 10.35 9.90
CA HIS A 125 -3.27 9.22 10.42
C HIS A 125 -4.06 8.50 9.32
N GLN A 126 -4.68 9.23 8.40
CA GLN A 126 -5.40 8.67 7.26
C GLN A 126 -4.49 7.76 6.43
N ARG A 127 -3.30 8.24 6.04
CA ARG A 127 -2.32 7.46 5.27
C ARG A 127 -1.80 6.24 6.01
N VAL A 128 -1.65 6.32 7.34
CA VAL A 128 -1.30 5.18 8.19
C VAL A 128 -2.39 4.10 8.11
N MET A 129 -3.66 4.49 8.23
CA MET A 129 -4.78 3.56 8.15
C MET A 129 -4.98 2.97 6.75
N GLU A 130 -4.80 3.77 5.71
CA GLU A 130 -4.82 3.31 4.32
C GLU A 130 -3.73 2.26 4.08
N SER A 131 -2.49 2.59 4.45
CA SER A 131 -1.37 1.64 4.35
C SER A 131 -1.62 0.34 5.11
N HIS A 132 -2.21 0.41 6.30
CA HIS A 132 -2.56 -0.76 7.11
C HIS A 132 -3.59 -1.63 6.38
N ALA A 133 -4.66 -1.02 5.88
CA ALA A 133 -5.71 -1.71 5.12
C ALA A 133 -5.19 -2.34 3.82
N HIS A 134 -4.39 -1.61 3.04
CA HIS A 134 -3.80 -2.12 1.80
C HIS A 134 -2.86 -3.30 2.04
N THR A 135 -2.09 -3.26 3.14
CA THR A 135 -1.23 -4.40 3.53
C THR A 135 -2.07 -5.64 3.84
N GLN A 136 -3.18 -5.47 4.58
CA GLN A 136 -4.07 -6.59 4.89
C GLN A 136 -4.71 -7.18 3.64
N GLN A 137 -5.19 -6.34 2.71
CA GLN A 137 -5.73 -6.78 1.42
C GLN A 137 -4.70 -7.58 0.60
N ALA A 138 -3.44 -7.12 0.56
CA ALA A 138 -2.37 -7.84 -0.14
C ALA A 138 -2.06 -9.20 0.51
N ILE A 139 -2.02 -9.26 1.84
CA ILE A 139 -1.83 -10.51 2.59
C ILE A 139 -2.97 -11.50 2.29
N ASP A 140 -4.21 -11.02 2.29
CA ASP A 140 -5.39 -11.85 2.00
C ASP A 140 -5.46 -12.28 0.52
N ALA A 141 -4.87 -11.52 -0.40
CA ALA A 141 -4.82 -11.90 -1.82
C ALA A 141 -3.69 -12.89 -2.15
N ARG A 142 -2.56 -12.83 -1.44
CA ARG A 142 -1.31 -13.55 -1.75
C ARG A 142 -1.19 -14.89 -1.03
N HIS A 143 -2.13 -15.79 -1.31
CA HIS A 143 -2.12 -17.16 -0.76
C HIS A 143 -0.87 -17.96 -1.19
N ASP A 144 -0.26 -17.60 -2.32
CA ASP A 144 0.98 -18.16 -2.86
C ASP A 144 2.21 -17.77 -2.03
N TRP A 145 2.14 -16.68 -1.24
CA TRP A 145 3.30 -16.13 -0.54
C TRP A 145 3.94 -17.14 0.42
N ALA A 146 3.15 -18.05 1.00
CA ALA A 146 3.68 -19.07 1.89
C ALA A 146 4.57 -20.09 1.17
N ALA A 147 4.21 -20.46 -0.06
CA ALA A 147 4.93 -21.43 -0.89
C ALA A 147 6.26 -20.87 -1.42
N LEU A 148 6.47 -19.55 -1.39
CA LEU A 148 7.75 -18.91 -1.69
C LEU A 148 8.90 -19.41 -0.79
N ARG A 149 8.59 -20.03 0.36
CA ARG A 149 9.59 -20.62 1.26
C ARG A 149 10.15 -21.96 0.79
N GLU A 150 9.52 -22.61 -0.18
CA GLU A 150 9.82 -24.00 -0.56
C GLU A 150 11.08 -24.13 -1.44
N LYS A 151 11.49 -23.03 -2.10
CA LYS A 151 12.63 -23.01 -3.03
C LYS A 151 13.30 -21.63 -3.05
N ALA A 152 14.48 -21.57 -3.67
CA ALA A 152 15.12 -20.28 -3.97
C ALA A 152 14.25 -19.47 -4.94
N LEU A 153 14.14 -18.16 -4.68
CA LEU A 153 13.40 -17.23 -5.51
C LEU A 153 14.23 -16.79 -6.71
N ASN A 154 13.57 -16.62 -7.86
CA ASN A 154 14.12 -15.85 -8.97
C ASN A 154 13.93 -14.34 -8.73
N PHE A 155 14.47 -13.52 -9.63
CA PHE A 155 14.42 -12.07 -9.54
C PHE A 155 12.98 -11.52 -9.47
N GLY A 156 12.09 -11.92 -10.38
CA GLY A 156 10.70 -11.42 -10.43
C GLY A 156 9.88 -11.86 -9.22
N GLU A 157 10.06 -13.10 -8.76
CA GLU A 157 9.42 -13.60 -7.53
C GLU A 157 9.84 -12.74 -6.31
N ALA A 158 11.13 -12.39 -6.19
CA ALA A 158 11.63 -11.59 -5.08
C ALA A 158 11.13 -10.13 -5.11
N GLU A 159 11.12 -9.49 -6.28
CA GLU A 159 10.64 -8.11 -6.46
C GLU A 159 9.16 -7.95 -6.06
N GLN A 160 8.36 -9.01 -6.18
CA GLN A 160 6.92 -9.01 -5.84
C GLN A 160 6.61 -9.71 -4.50
N ALA A 161 7.62 -10.12 -3.73
CA ALA A 161 7.42 -10.78 -2.44
C ALA A 161 7.26 -9.80 -1.25
N LEU A 162 7.56 -8.52 -1.42
CA LEU A 162 7.57 -7.54 -0.31
C LEU A 162 6.17 -6.96 -0.01
N LEU A 163 5.36 -7.70 0.74
CA LEU A 163 4.01 -7.26 1.14
C LEU A 163 3.98 -6.23 2.27
N VAL A 164 5.02 -6.18 3.11
CA VAL A 164 5.07 -5.28 4.28
C VAL A 164 5.61 -3.89 3.91
N GLY A 165 6.42 -3.79 2.87
CA GLY A 165 7.10 -2.55 2.48
C GLY A 165 8.24 -2.17 3.44
N HIS A 166 8.48 -0.88 3.61
CA HIS A 166 9.58 -0.37 4.45
C HIS A 166 9.29 -0.61 5.95
N ALA A 167 10.09 -1.46 6.59
CA ALA A 167 9.86 -1.94 7.97
C ALA A 167 9.89 -0.84 9.06
N PHE A 168 10.42 0.34 8.76
CA PHE A 168 10.46 1.52 9.66
C PHE A 168 9.85 2.75 8.99
N HIS A 169 8.73 2.58 8.29
CA HIS A 169 7.92 3.69 7.82
C HIS A 169 6.51 3.55 8.42
N PRO A 170 5.84 4.64 8.82
CA PRO A 170 4.51 4.55 9.44
C PRO A 170 3.38 4.20 8.45
N ALA A 171 3.58 4.47 7.15
CA ALA A 171 2.61 4.20 6.09
C ALA A 171 3.28 3.61 4.82
N PRO A 172 3.96 2.44 4.90
CA PRO A 172 4.81 1.93 3.82
C PRO A 172 4.04 1.55 2.53
N LYS A 173 2.72 1.42 2.61
CA LYS A 173 1.79 1.04 1.53
C LYS A 173 0.73 2.11 1.25
N SER A 174 1.00 3.36 1.63
CA SER A 174 0.24 4.50 1.11
C SER A 174 0.55 4.66 -0.38
N HIS A 175 -0.47 4.73 -1.22
CA HIS A 175 -0.32 4.76 -2.68
C HIS A 175 -1.24 5.78 -3.37
N GLU A 176 -1.57 6.89 -2.70
CA GLU A 176 -2.24 8.02 -3.36
C GLU A 176 -1.49 8.42 -4.64
N PRO A 177 -2.18 8.69 -5.75
CA PRO A 177 -3.64 8.84 -5.89
C PRO A 177 -4.36 7.56 -6.36
N PHE A 178 -3.73 6.38 -6.33
CA PHE A 178 -4.32 5.17 -6.90
C PHE A 178 -5.57 4.70 -6.15
N ASN A 179 -6.60 4.37 -6.91
CA ASN A 179 -7.72 3.57 -6.44
C ASN A 179 -7.35 2.07 -6.37
N GLN A 180 -8.28 1.24 -5.88
CA GLN A 180 -8.05 -0.20 -5.70
C GLN A 180 -7.64 -0.93 -6.99
N GLN A 181 -8.31 -0.68 -8.11
CA GLN A 181 -8.02 -1.38 -9.38
C GLN A 181 -6.65 -0.98 -9.93
N GLU A 182 -6.28 0.29 -9.74
CA GLU A 182 -4.96 0.80 -10.11
C GLU A 182 -3.87 0.18 -9.22
N ALA A 183 -4.10 0.11 -7.91
CA ALA A 183 -3.17 -0.52 -6.98
C ALA A 183 -2.95 -2.01 -7.31
N GLU A 184 -4.02 -2.77 -7.54
CA GLU A 184 -3.95 -4.18 -7.91
C GLU A 184 -3.19 -4.43 -9.22
N ARG A 185 -3.30 -3.51 -10.18
CA ARG A 185 -2.66 -3.62 -11.49
C ARG A 185 -1.22 -3.11 -11.50
N TYR A 186 -0.93 -2.04 -10.77
CA TYR A 186 0.30 -1.26 -10.93
C TYR A 186 1.26 -1.36 -9.73
N LEU A 187 0.85 -1.95 -8.61
CA LEU A 187 1.75 -2.23 -7.48
C LEU A 187 2.16 -3.71 -7.44
N PRO A 188 3.37 -4.02 -6.94
CA PRO A 188 3.90 -5.39 -6.95
C PRO A 188 3.16 -6.34 -6.00
N ASP A 189 2.41 -5.81 -5.04
CA ASP A 189 1.76 -6.52 -3.94
C ASP A 189 0.89 -7.70 -4.40
N PHE A 190 0.15 -7.52 -5.49
CA PHE A 190 -0.78 -8.51 -6.07
C PHE A 190 -0.13 -9.39 -7.16
N ALA A 191 1.19 -9.30 -7.32
CA ALA A 191 1.97 -9.94 -8.38
C ALA A 191 1.40 -9.72 -9.81
N PRO A 192 0.99 -8.50 -10.19
CA PRO A 192 0.45 -8.25 -11.53
C PRO A 192 1.56 -8.27 -12.59
N HIS A 193 1.12 -8.34 -13.84
CA HIS A 193 1.94 -8.06 -15.01
C HIS A 193 1.08 -7.36 -16.06
N PHE A 194 1.69 -6.46 -16.84
CA PHE A 194 1.00 -5.74 -17.90
C PHE A 194 1.98 -5.36 -19.02
N PRO A 195 1.51 -5.29 -20.27
CA PRO A 195 2.30 -4.73 -21.35
C PRO A 195 2.44 -3.22 -21.18
N LEU A 196 3.53 -2.67 -21.72
CA LEU A 196 3.73 -1.22 -21.81
C LEU A 196 2.72 -0.59 -22.78
N ARG A 197 2.43 0.70 -22.56
CA ARG A 197 1.75 1.55 -23.54
C ARG A 197 2.80 2.19 -24.45
N TRP A 198 2.45 2.46 -25.70
CA TRP A 198 3.38 2.98 -26.71
C TRP A 198 2.77 4.15 -27.46
N PHE A 199 3.56 5.21 -27.66
CA PHE A 199 3.24 6.29 -28.60
C PHE A 199 4.21 6.29 -29.76
N ALA A 200 3.72 6.57 -30.97
CA ALA A 200 4.59 7.00 -32.07
C ALA A 200 4.79 8.52 -31.94
N VAL A 201 6.02 8.96 -31.69
CA VAL A 201 6.34 10.36 -31.38
C VAL A 201 7.37 10.87 -32.38
N ASN A 202 7.14 12.07 -32.91
CA ASN A 202 8.13 12.73 -33.76
C ASN A 202 9.43 12.98 -32.96
N LYS A 203 10.58 12.63 -33.52
CA LYS A 203 11.90 12.77 -32.88
C LYS A 203 12.20 14.20 -32.39
N THR A 204 11.59 15.24 -32.96
CA THR A 204 11.74 16.63 -32.47
C THR A 204 11.13 16.85 -31.09
N GLN A 205 10.19 15.99 -30.68
CA GLN A 205 9.51 16.03 -29.38
C GLN A 205 10.11 15.05 -28.37
N ILE A 206 11.16 14.31 -28.75
CA ILE A 206 11.82 13.33 -27.89
C ILE A 206 13.11 13.95 -27.36
N ALA A 207 13.19 14.07 -26.04
CA ALA A 207 14.39 14.45 -25.32
C ALA A 207 14.89 13.27 -24.48
N GLY A 208 16.19 13.00 -24.54
CA GLY A 208 16.82 11.92 -23.79
C GLY A 208 18.28 11.77 -24.16
N GLU A 209 18.97 10.88 -23.46
CA GLU A 209 20.37 10.55 -23.69
C GLU A 209 20.58 9.06 -23.47
N SER A 210 21.61 8.50 -24.10
CA SER A 210 21.94 7.09 -23.98
C SER A 210 23.45 6.90 -24.09
N LEU A 211 23.96 5.92 -23.33
CA LEU A 211 25.34 5.48 -23.41
C LEU A 211 25.46 4.28 -24.35
N HIS A 212 26.62 4.13 -25.00
CA HIS A 212 26.98 3.04 -25.93
C HIS A 212 26.18 2.99 -27.25
N LEU A 213 24.87 3.15 -27.19
CA LEU A 213 23.95 3.34 -28.30
C LEU A 213 23.45 4.78 -28.29
N ASN A 214 23.14 5.33 -29.46
CA ASN A 214 22.39 6.59 -29.52
C ASN A 214 20.92 6.37 -29.06
N LEU A 215 20.21 7.45 -28.75
CA LEU A 215 18.85 7.38 -28.20
C LEU A 215 17.89 6.58 -29.09
N GLN A 216 17.94 6.78 -30.41
CA GLN A 216 17.10 6.06 -31.37
C GLN A 216 17.35 4.56 -31.30
N GLN A 217 18.62 4.15 -31.34
CA GLN A 217 19.02 2.75 -31.29
C GLN A 217 18.58 2.07 -29.99
N THR A 218 18.66 2.77 -28.86
CA THR A 218 18.20 2.28 -27.56
C THR A 218 16.69 2.07 -27.56
N VAL A 219 15.94 3.07 -28.01
CA VAL A 219 14.48 3.00 -28.10
C VAL A 219 14.04 1.85 -29.02
N ASP A 220 14.64 1.74 -30.21
CA ASP A 220 14.35 0.66 -31.16
C ASP A 220 14.66 -0.73 -30.60
N ALA A 221 15.74 -0.87 -29.82
CA ALA A 221 16.10 -2.13 -29.17
C ALA A 221 15.05 -2.57 -28.14
N ILE A 222 14.52 -1.63 -27.36
CA ILE A 222 13.42 -1.91 -26.41
C ILE A 222 12.16 -2.31 -27.20
N CYS A 223 11.80 -1.56 -28.25
CA CYS A 223 10.62 -1.84 -29.06
C CYS A 223 10.66 -3.23 -29.71
N ARG A 224 11.80 -3.63 -30.29
CA ARG A 224 11.95 -4.96 -30.90
C ARG A 224 11.78 -6.09 -29.89
N ARG A 225 12.16 -5.86 -28.62
CA ARG A 225 12.04 -6.87 -27.56
C ARG A 225 10.62 -6.95 -27.00
N GLU A 226 9.97 -5.81 -26.82
CA GLU A 226 8.72 -5.70 -26.06
C GLU A 226 7.45 -5.55 -26.93
N CYS A 227 7.59 -5.18 -28.21
CA CYS A 227 6.47 -4.71 -29.03
C CYS A 227 6.64 -5.02 -30.54
N ALA A 228 7.09 -6.23 -30.87
CA ALA A 228 7.40 -6.62 -32.25
C ALA A 228 6.26 -6.40 -33.26
N ALA A 229 5.00 -6.46 -32.81
CA ALA A 229 3.81 -6.31 -33.66
C ALA A 229 3.51 -4.86 -34.11
N VAL A 230 4.04 -3.83 -33.45
CA VAL A 230 3.70 -2.40 -33.72
C VAL A 230 4.71 -1.75 -34.68
N THR A 231 5.67 -2.52 -35.20
CA THR A 231 6.80 -2.00 -36.00
C THR A 231 6.47 -1.68 -37.45
N HIS A 232 5.25 -1.96 -37.93
CA HIS A 232 4.94 -1.92 -39.36
C HIS A 232 4.54 -0.54 -39.93
N GLU A 233 4.47 0.53 -39.12
CA GLU A 233 3.93 1.82 -39.58
C GLU A 233 4.73 3.07 -39.17
N LEU A 234 5.98 2.94 -38.74
CA LEU A 234 6.80 4.12 -38.40
C LEU A 234 7.57 4.64 -39.62
N ASN A 235 7.53 5.96 -39.82
CA ASN A 235 8.46 6.64 -40.73
C ASN A 235 9.77 7.01 -40.00
N ASP A 236 10.81 7.39 -40.75
CA ASP A 236 12.15 7.72 -40.20
C ASP A 236 12.17 8.84 -39.14
N ASN A 237 11.10 9.64 -39.05
CA ASN A 237 10.97 10.73 -38.09
C ASN A 237 10.13 10.36 -36.86
N GLN A 238 9.47 9.20 -36.85
CA GLN A 238 8.64 8.74 -35.75
C GLN A 238 9.31 7.59 -35.01
N TRP A 239 9.51 7.76 -33.71
CA TRP A 239 10.06 6.72 -32.84
C TRP A 239 8.97 6.23 -31.89
N LEU A 240 9.01 4.95 -31.55
CA LEU A 240 8.10 4.38 -30.54
C LEU A 240 8.59 4.72 -29.14
N PHE A 241 7.81 5.49 -28.40
CA PHE A 241 8.13 5.89 -27.03
C PHE A 241 7.34 5.03 -26.03
N PRO A 242 8.00 4.27 -25.14
CA PRO A 242 7.33 3.45 -24.12
C PRO A 242 6.82 4.30 -22.95
N LEU A 243 5.65 3.94 -22.43
CA LEU A 243 5.07 4.55 -21.24
C LEU A 243 4.51 3.48 -20.30
N HIS A 244 4.52 3.80 -19.00
CA HIS A 244 3.68 3.09 -18.04
C HIS A 244 2.21 3.30 -18.41
N PRO A 245 1.34 2.27 -18.42
CA PRO A 245 -0.05 2.42 -18.87
C PRO A 245 -0.83 3.52 -18.13
N TRP A 246 -0.71 3.58 -16.80
CA TRP A 246 -1.34 4.65 -16.01
C TRP A 246 -0.86 6.06 -16.40
N GLN A 247 0.45 6.23 -16.60
CA GLN A 247 1.02 7.51 -16.99
C GLN A 247 0.58 7.88 -18.41
N GLY A 248 0.56 6.93 -19.34
CA GLY A 248 0.13 7.22 -20.70
C GLY A 248 -1.32 7.69 -20.78
N GLU A 249 -2.23 7.12 -19.98
CA GLU A 249 -3.61 7.60 -19.87
C GLU A 249 -3.67 9.02 -19.26
N TYR A 250 -2.93 9.27 -18.17
CA TYR A 250 -2.85 10.58 -17.52
C TYR A 250 -2.29 11.67 -18.44
N LEU A 251 -1.20 11.36 -19.15
CA LEU A 251 -0.51 12.31 -20.03
C LEU A 251 -1.40 12.70 -21.22
N LEU A 252 -2.17 11.77 -21.79
CA LEU A 252 -3.11 12.07 -22.89
C LEU A 252 -4.26 13.00 -22.49
N GLN A 253 -4.54 13.13 -21.20
CA GLN A 253 -5.54 14.08 -20.69
C GLN A 253 -4.99 15.50 -20.57
N GLN A 254 -3.67 15.68 -20.67
CA GLN A 254 -3.04 17.00 -20.54
C GLN A 254 -3.12 17.79 -21.84
N GLU A 255 -3.42 19.08 -21.73
CA GLU A 255 -3.57 19.99 -22.87
C GLU A 255 -2.32 19.99 -23.78
N TRP A 256 -1.14 20.09 -23.19
CA TRP A 256 0.13 20.08 -23.94
C TRP A 256 0.37 18.77 -24.70
N CYS A 257 -0.15 17.64 -24.22
CA CYS A 257 -0.04 16.35 -24.92
C CYS A 257 -1.06 16.30 -26.07
N GLN A 258 -2.29 16.77 -25.82
CA GLN A 258 -3.34 16.87 -26.84
C GLN A 258 -2.97 17.80 -27.99
N GLU A 259 -2.23 18.89 -27.71
CA GLU A 259 -1.67 19.75 -28.75
C GLU A 259 -0.71 19.02 -29.67
N LEU A 260 0.10 18.09 -29.14
CA LEU A 260 0.98 17.25 -29.95
C LEU A 260 0.17 16.25 -30.76
N VAL A 261 -0.81 15.58 -30.14
CA VAL A 261 -1.72 14.67 -30.84
C VAL A 261 -2.44 15.36 -31.99
N ALA A 262 -2.91 16.60 -31.80
CA ALA A 262 -3.58 17.39 -32.82
C ALA A 262 -2.66 17.81 -33.98
N LYS A 263 -1.34 17.86 -33.75
CA LYS A 263 -0.31 18.17 -34.77
C LYS A 263 0.19 16.92 -35.52
N GLY A 264 -0.19 15.72 -35.08
CA GLY A 264 0.31 14.43 -35.57
C GLY A 264 1.70 14.06 -35.06
#